data_AF-B4SFH8-F1
#
_entry.id   AF-B4SFH8-F1
#
_cell.length_a   1.000
_cell.length_b   1.000
_cell.length_c   1.000
_cell.angle_alpha   90.00
_cell.angle_beta   90.00
_cell.angle_gamma   90.00
#
_symmetry.space_group_name_H-M   'P 1'
#
loop_
_entity.id
_entity.type
_entity.pdbx_description
1 polymer ?
#
loop_
_entity_poly.entity_id
_entity_poly.type
_entity_poly.pdbx_seq_one_letter_code
_entity_poly.pdbx_strand_id
1 'polypeptide(L)'
;MPSILQYFPVNLPAIQSQHLALAVTGYSVVFLSFFLLALLFSVIPKILSWNVRRTFDDKGDEAKRALAGNMIPGEVSAAISVAISLYLDELHDQENAILTIRKVGKSYSPWSSKIYNVINFKGFQR
;
A
#
# COMPACT_ATOMS: atom_id res chain seq x y z
N MET A 1 -60.66 -22.39 6.45
CA MET A 1 -59.19 -22.31 6.29
C MET A 1 -58.86 -20.87 5.92
N PRO A 2 -58.23 -20.06 6.79
CA PRO A 2 -57.90 -18.68 6.46
C PRO A 2 -56.87 -18.65 5.31
N SER A 3 -57.18 -17.90 4.27
CA SER A 3 -56.34 -17.73 3.08
C SER A 3 -55.07 -16.95 3.43
N ILE A 4 -53.93 -17.45 2.97
CA ILE A 4 -52.56 -16.96 3.22
C ILE A 4 -52.40 -15.46 2.93
N LEU A 5 -53.25 -14.91 2.05
CA LEU A 5 -53.28 -13.50 1.66
C LEU A 5 -53.66 -12.52 2.79
N GLN A 6 -54.24 -12.99 3.91
CA GLN A 6 -54.56 -12.13 5.05
C GLN A 6 -53.33 -11.74 5.90
N TYR A 7 -52.23 -12.49 5.77
CA TYR A 7 -50.98 -12.22 6.51
C TYR A 7 -50.03 -11.27 5.77
N PHE A 8 -50.36 -10.83 4.55
CA PHE A 8 -49.54 -9.90 3.78
C PHE A 8 -50.02 -8.46 4.01
N PRO A 9 -49.32 -7.63 4.81
CA PRO A 9 -49.70 -6.25 5.09
C PRO A 9 -49.30 -5.31 3.93
N VAL A 10 -49.52 -5.71 2.68
CA VAL A 10 -49.15 -4.90 1.50
C VAL A 10 -50.41 -4.27 0.91
N ASN A 11 -50.64 -3.01 1.24
CA ASN A 11 -51.74 -2.21 0.71
C ASN A 11 -51.28 -1.51 -0.57
N LEU A 12 -51.43 -2.16 -1.72
CA LEU A 12 -51.12 -1.57 -3.04
C LEU A 12 -51.84 -0.23 -3.33
N PRO A 13 -53.10 -0.02 -2.89
CA PRO A 13 -53.78 1.27 -3.07
C PRO A 13 -53.15 2.44 -2.29
N ALA A 14 -52.31 2.15 -1.28
CA ALA A 14 -51.62 3.18 -0.50
C ALA A 14 -50.39 3.75 -1.24
N ILE A 15 -49.96 3.11 -2.35
CA ILE A 15 -48.83 3.57 -3.16
C ILE A 15 -49.28 4.74 -4.02
N GLN A 16 -49.01 5.95 -3.52
CA GLN A 16 -49.25 7.20 -4.25
C GLN A 16 -48.05 7.56 -5.15
N SER A 17 -48.28 8.48 -6.10
CA SER A 17 -47.26 8.98 -7.05
C SER A 17 -45.97 9.48 -6.39
N GLN A 18 -46.07 10.08 -5.21
CA GLN A 18 -44.92 10.53 -4.42
C GLN A 18 -43.97 9.42 -3.99
N HIS A 19 -44.48 8.22 -3.68
CA HIS A 19 -43.66 7.06 -3.32
C HIS A 19 -42.91 6.52 -4.54
N LEU A 20 -43.55 6.53 -5.71
CA LEU A 20 -42.90 6.16 -6.97
C LEU A 20 -41.80 7.16 -7.35
N ALA A 21 -42.06 8.47 -7.20
CA ALA A 21 -41.06 9.50 -7.45
C ALA A 21 -39.83 9.34 -6.53
N LEU A 22 -40.06 9.05 -5.24
CA LEU A 22 -38.99 8.78 -4.28
C LEU A 22 -38.17 7.54 -4.66
N ALA A 23 -38.84 6.43 -5.01
CA ALA A 23 -38.17 5.19 -5.41
C ALA A 23 -37.32 5.39 -6.68
N VAL A 24 -37.88 6.01 -7.72
CA VAL A 24 -37.16 6.29 -8.98
C VAL A 24 -35.96 7.18 -8.74
N THR A 25 -36.10 8.21 -7.91
CA THR A 25 -34.98 9.11 -7.56
C THR A 25 -33.90 8.40 -6.76
N GLY A 26 -34.29 7.53 -5.80
CA GLY A 26 -33.33 6.75 -5.02
C GLY A 26 -32.52 5.79 -5.90
N TYR A 27 -33.18 5.03 -6.77
CA TYR A 27 -32.51 4.11 -7.68
C TYR A 27 -31.62 4.84 -8.69
N SER A 28 -32.04 5.99 -9.22
CA SER A 28 -31.25 6.75 -10.19
C SER A 28 -29.97 7.30 -9.57
N VAL A 29 -30.01 7.81 -8.33
CA VAL A 29 -28.84 8.31 -7.61
C VAL A 29 -27.84 7.18 -7.31
N VAL A 30 -28.31 6.02 -6.87
CA VAL A 30 -27.44 4.86 -6.61
C VAL A 30 -26.79 4.37 -7.91
N PHE A 31 -27.57 4.26 -8.98
CA PHE A 31 -27.05 3.86 -10.29
C PHE A 31 -26.01 4.86 -10.82
N LEU A 32 -26.28 6.16 -10.68
CA LEU A 32 -25.35 7.22 -11.06
C LEU A 32 -24.06 7.17 -10.23
N SER A 33 -24.16 6.92 -8.93
CA SER A 33 -23.01 6.77 -8.04
C SER A 33 -22.10 5.63 -8.49
N PHE A 34 -22.66 4.45 -8.77
CA PHE A 34 -21.90 3.31 -9.29
C PHE A 34 -21.33 3.57 -10.68
N PHE A 35 -22.07 4.24 -11.56
CA PHE A 35 -21.57 4.62 -12.87
C PHE A 35 -20.36 5.56 -12.79
N LEU A 36 -20.43 6.60 -11.95
CA LEU A 36 -19.33 7.54 -11.74
C LEU A 36 -18.10 6.85 -11.12
N LEU A 37 -18.32 5.95 -10.16
CA LEU A 37 -17.23 5.19 -9.53
C LEU A 37 -16.54 4.27 -10.54
N ALA A 38 -17.32 3.57 -11.38
CA ALA A 38 -16.78 2.74 -12.46
C ALA A 38 -15.99 3.58 -13.47
N LEU A 39 -16.48 4.77 -13.81
CA LEU A 39 -15.77 5.70 -14.70
C LEU A 39 -14.45 6.17 -14.08
N LEU A 40 -14.45 6.55 -12.80
CA LEU A 40 -13.23 6.93 -12.07
C LEU A 40 -12.18 5.82 -12.14
N PHE A 41 -12.53 4.58 -11.81
CA PHE A 41 -11.60 3.46 -11.87
C PHE A 41 -11.12 3.14 -13.28
N SER A 42 -11.90 3.45 -14.33
CA SER A 42 -11.46 3.30 -15.72
C SER A 42 -10.49 4.41 -16.16
N VAL A 43 -10.67 5.63 -15.66
CA VAL A 43 -9.86 6.80 -16.04
C VAL A 43 -8.50 6.82 -15.32
N ILE A 44 -8.44 6.44 -14.04
CA ILE A 44 -7.20 6.40 -13.24
C ILE A 44 -6.04 5.64 -13.94
N PRO A 45 -6.19 4.38 -14.40
CA PRO A 45 -5.10 3.64 -15.06
C PRO A 45 -4.72 4.25 -16.41
N LYS A 46 -5.67 4.90 -17.10
CA LYS A 46 -5.42 5.57 -18.38
C LYS A 46 -4.59 6.85 -18.20
N ILE A 47 -4.85 7.62 -17.15
CA ILE A 47 -4.02 8.79 -16.79
C ILE A 47 -2.63 8.34 -16.35
N LEU A 48 -2.56 7.30 -15.50
CA LEU A 48 -1.28 6.80 -14.99
C LEU A 48 -0.38 6.27 -16.11
N SER A 49 -0.91 5.46 -17.02
CA SER A 49 -0.16 4.93 -18.16
C SER A 49 0.33 6.02 -19.12
N TRP A 50 -0.42 7.12 -19.26
CA TRP A 50 0.02 8.27 -20.07
C TRP A 50 1.23 8.98 -19.45
N ASN A 51 1.22 9.19 -18.13
CA ASN A 51 2.35 9.85 -17.45
C ASN A 51 3.63 8.98 -17.47
N VAL A 52 3.46 7.68 -17.25
CA VAL A 52 4.53 6.67 -17.34
C VAL A 52 5.17 6.74 -18.73
N ARG A 53 4.39 6.65 -19.81
CA ARG A 53 4.90 6.62 -21.18
C ARG A 53 5.70 7.88 -21.56
N ARG A 54 5.32 9.06 -21.07
CA ARG A 54 6.08 10.31 -21.28
C ARG A 54 7.44 10.32 -20.57
N THR A 55 7.57 9.64 -19.44
CA THR A 55 8.82 9.61 -18.66
C THR A 55 9.84 8.62 -19.24
N PHE A 56 9.37 7.58 -19.95
CA PHE A 56 10.23 6.57 -20.59
C PHE A 56 10.67 6.93 -22.02
N ASP A 57 10.14 8.00 -22.61
CA ASP A 57 10.53 8.44 -23.96
C ASP A 57 11.90 9.16 -24.00
N ASP A 58 12.40 9.66 -22.87
CA ASP A 58 13.67 10.40 -22.79
C ASP A 58 14.92 9.50 -22.62
N LYS A 59 14.76 8.18 -22.44
CA LYS A 59 15.89 7.25 -22.29
C LYS A 59 15.80 6.16 -23.35
N GLY A 60 16.63 6.28 -24.40
CA GLY A 60 16.65 5.47 -25.62
C GLY A 60 16.97 3.97 -25.47
N ASP A 61 16.30 3.26 -24.55
CA ASP A 61 16.30 1.80 -24.47
C ASP A 61 15.03 1.26 -25.15
N GLU A 62 15.11 0.92 -26.44
CA GLU A 62 14.00 0.26 -27.17
C GLU A 62 13.56 -1.05 -26.50
N ALA A 63 14.49 -1.77 -25.86
CA ALA A 63 14.20 -2.99 -25.11
C ALA A 63 13.29 -2.73 -23.89
N LYS A 64 13.48 -1.61 -23.18
CA LYS A 64 12.59 -1.23 -22.07
C LYS A 64 11.24 -0.72 -22.55
N ARG A 65 11.17 -0.08 -23.73
CA ARG A 65 9.90 0.31 -24.35
C ARG A 65 9.04 -0.90 -24.73
N ALA A 66 9.64 -1.96 -25.27
CA ALA A 66 8.93 -3.21 -25.57
C ALA A 66 8.39 -3.89 -24.30
N LEU A 67 9.16 -3.88 -23.21
CA LEU A 67 8.73 -4.40 -21.91
C LEU A 67 7.68 -3.53 -21.23
N ALA A 68 7.81 -2.19 -21.31
CA ALA A 68 6.85 -1.23 -20.75
C ALA A 68 5.53 -1.17 -21.54
N GLY A 69 5.56 -1.50 -22.84
CA GLY A 69 4.36 -1.67 -23.65
C GLY A 69 3.52 -2.86 -23.22
N ASN A 70 4.15 -3.88 -22.65
CA ASN A 70 3.47 -5.04 -22.09
C ASN A 70 3.22 -4.81 -20.59
N MET A 71 2.19 -4.03 -20.30
CA MET A 71 1.77 -3.70 -18.94
C MET A 71 1.60 -5.00 -18.13
N ILE A 72 2.55 -5.31 -17.24
CA ILE A 72 2.50 -6.52 -16.41
C ILE A 72 1.25 -6.43 -15.54
N PRO A 73 0.39 -7.46 -15.51
CA PRO A 73 -0.80 -7.44 -14.69
C PRO A 73 -0.46 -7.23 -13.21
N GLY A 74 -1.30 -6.47 -12.51
CA GLY A 74 -1.07 -6.13 -11.11
C GLY A 74 -0.97 -7.35 -10.21
N GLU A 75 -1.73 -8.41 -10.52
CA GLU A 75 -1.68 -9.69 -9.81
C GLU A 75 -0.30 -10.37 -9.91
N VAL A 76 0.34 -10.30 -11.07
CA VAL A 76 1.67 -10.90 -11.28
C VAL A 76 2.71 -10.09 -10.50
N SER A 77 2.62 -8.76 -10.55
CA SER A 77 3.52 -7.90 -9.77
C SER A 77 3.36 -8.12 -8.27
N ALA A 78 2.13 -8.26 -7.77
CA ALA A 78 1.86 -8.55 -6.36
C ALA A 78 2.41 -9.92 -5.95
N ALA A 79 2.21 -10.95 -6.77
CA ALA A 79 2.75 -12.28 -6.51
C ALA A 79 4.29 -12.28 -6.45
N ILE A 80 4.95 -11.55 -7.37
CA ILE A 80 6.41 -11.37 -7.35
C ILE A 80 6.84 -10.66 -6.06
N SER A 81 6.17 -9.56 -5.69
CA SER A 81 6.49 -8.82 -4.47
C SER A 81 6.34 -9.67 -3.22
N VAL A 82 5.28 -10.49 -3.14
CA VAL A 82 5.04 -11.43 -2.02
C VAL A 82 6.10 -12.53 -1.98
N ALA A 83 6.47 -13.10 -3.13
CA ALA A 83 7.52 -14.11 -3.19
C ALA A 83 8.87 -13.55 -2.70
N ILE A 84 9.21 -12.32 -3.12
CA ILE A 84 10.42 -11.63 -2.66
C ILE A 84 10.33 -11.34 -1.16
N SER A 85 9.20 -10.83 -0.65
CA SER A 85 9.08 -10.52 0.78
C SER A 85 9.23 -11.75 1.66
N LEU A 86 8.65 -12.89 1.25
CA LEU A 86 8.79 -14.16 1.97
C LEU A 86 10.22 -14.68 1.93
N TYR A 87 10.90 -14.57 0.79
CA TYR A 87 12.30 -14.96 0.67
C TYR A 87 13.22 -14.12 1.57
N LEU A 88 12.98 -12.80 1.64
CA LEU A 88 13.76 -11.92 2.49
C LEU A 88 13.49 -12.13 3.98
N ASP A 89 12.25 -12.49 4.35
CA ASP A 89 11.89 -12.82 5.72
C ASP A 89 12.64 -14.06 6.22
N GLU A 90 12.76 -15.10 5.38
CA GLU A 90 13.53 -16.31 5.69
C GLU A 90 15.04 -16.06 5.82
N LEU A 91 15.59 -15.08 5.07
CA LEU A 91 17.01 -14.75 5.13
C LEU A 91 17.39 -13.89 6.34
N HIS A 92 16.44 -13.25 7.01
CA HIS A 92 16.71 -12.52 8.24
C HIS A 92 16.90 -13.52 9.40
N ASP A 93 18.07 -13.48 10.04
CA ASP A 93 18.28 -14.23 11.28
C ASP A 93 17.31 -13.69 12.35
N GLN A 94 16.67 -14.59 13.09
CA GLN A 94 15.77 -14.23 14.17
C GLN A 94 16.59 -13.62 15.31
N GLU A 95 16.81 -12.31 15.26
CA GLU A 95 17.53 -11.59 16.31
C GLU A 95 16.74 -11.71 17.63
N ASN A 96 17.15 -12.61 18.51
CA ASN A 96 16.68 -12.64 19.89
C ASN A 96 17.18 -11.37 20.60
N ALA A 97 16.33 -10.35 20.66
CA ALA A 97 16.60 -9.07 21.32
C ALA A 97 16.62 -9.17 22.86
N ILE A 98 17.08 -10.28 23.44
CA ILE A 98 17.39 -10.36 24.87
C ILE A 98 18.82 -9.85 25.07
N LEU A 99 18.95 -8.52 25.12
CA LEU A 99 20.19 -7.86 25.50
C LEU A 99 20.47 -8.14 26.99
N THR A 100 21.05 -9.30 27.30
CA THR A 100 21.52 -9.59 28.66
C THR A 100 22.80 -8.80 28.92
N ILE A 101 22.64 -7.54 29.33
CA ILE A 101 23.76 -6.69 29.74
C ILE A 101 24.29 -7.24 31.07
N ARG A 102 25.21 -8.20 30.99
CA ARG A 102 26.03 -8.59 32.14
C ARG A 102 26.96 -7.42 32.43
N LYS A 103 26.72 -6.70 33.52
CA LYS A 103 27.62 -5.69 34.06
C LYS A 103 28.90 -6.36 34.54
N VAL A 104 29.76 -6.77 33.61
CA VAL A 104 31.15 -7.10 33.91
C VAL A 104 31.81 -5.80 34.35
N GLY A 105 32.43 -5.78 35.53
CA GLY A 105 33.23 -4.65 35.99
C GLY A 105 34.44 -4.48 35.08
N LYS A 106 34.27 -3.80 33.94
CA LYS A 106 35.37 -3.51 33.02
C LYS A 106 36.19 -2.41 33.65
N SER A 107 37.32 -2.76 34.27
CA SER A 107 38.30 -1.77 34.71
C SER A 107 38.83 -0.96 33.52
N TYR A 108 38.92 -1.59 32.32
CA TYR A 108 39.30 -0.93 31.07
C TYR A 108 38.63 -1.62 29.86
N SER A 109 38.33 -0.87 28.80
CA SER A 109 37.86 -1.39 27.50
C SER A 109 39.01 -1.24 26.47
N PRO A 110 39.33 -2.28 25.68
CA PRO A 110 40.46 -2.25 24.75
C PRO A 110 40.24 -1.33 23.54
N TRP A 111 39.02 -0.80 23.33
CA TRP A 111 38.73 0.14 22.23
C TRP A 111 38.82 1.61 22.67
N SER A 112 38.77 1.92 23.97
CA SER A 112 38.78 3.32 24.44
C SER A 112 39.60 3.47 25.73
N SER A 113 40.90 3.17 25.68
CA SER A 113 41.83 3.61 26.70
C SER A 113 42.28 5.05 26.39
N LYS A 114 41.60 6.01 27.03
CA LYS A 114 41.91 7.46 26.97
C LYS A 114 43.35 7.80 27.44
N ILE A 115 44.11 6.81 27.91
CA ILE A 115 45.45 6.92 28.51
C ILE A 115 46.52 7.24 27.45
N TYR A 116 46.32 6.86 26.18
CA TYR A 116 47.35 7.07 25.15
C TYR A 116 47.42 8.49 24.58
N ASN A 117 46.44 9.37 24.86
CA ASN A 117 46.38 10.69 24.24
C ASN A 117 46.99 11.83 25.08
N VAL A 118 47.62 11.53 26.22
CA VAL A 118 48.07 12.55 27.19
C VAL A 118 49.60 12.75 27.22
N ILE A 119 50.38 11.97 26.47
CA ILE A 119 51.85 11.92 26.62
C ILE A 119 52.63 12.65 25.50
N ASN A 120 51.99 13.37 24.57
CA ASN A 120 52.71 14.06 23.50
C ASN A 120 52.42 15.57 23.39
N PHE A 121 52.50 16.29 24.50
CA PHE A 121 52.63 17.75 24.47
C PHE A 121 54.08 18.14 24.75
N LYS A 122 54.92 18.10 23.72
CA LYS A 122 56.29 18.64 23.80
C LYS A 122 56.19 20.16 23.79
N GLY A 123 56.34 20.77 24.96
CA GLY A 123 56.35 22.21 25.13
C GLY A 123 57.37 22.87 24.20
N PHE A 124 56.93 23.93 23.54
CA PHE A 124 57.71 24.80 22.67
C PHE A 124 58.92 25.34 23.46
N GLN A 125 60.12 24.88 23.12
CA GLN A 125 61.37 25.40 23.65
C GLN A 125 61.58 26.81 23.07
N ARG A 126 61.77 27.82 23.94
CA ARG A 126 62.33 29.13 23.59
C ARG A 126 63.84 29.09 23.78
#